data_AF-A0A3R6XKJ9-F1
#
_entry.id   AF-A0A3R6XKJ9-F1
#
_cell.length_a   1.000
_cell.length_b   1.000
_cell.length_c   1.000
_cell.angle_alpha   90.00
_cell.angle_beta   90.00
_cell.angle_gamma   90.00
#
_symmetry.space_group_name_H-M   'P 1'
#
loop_
_entity.id
_entity.type
_entity.pdbx_description
1 polymer ?
#
loop_
_entity_poly.entity_id
_entity_poly.type
_entity_poly.pdbx_seq_one_letter_code
_entity_poly.pdbx_strand_id
1 'polypeptide(L)'
;MPGFQIHIARFDVEPAEDIHPCINDAPFAAGGGSPLSAHPRASLVPKPARRNSGFVTSEDYMTWFEYMEAVCGFLYVAASIASGVVYLQVLYPSFANELTWPYFNTSTHLFIGDLCNFHLGLDSRSEVLLLASSSAVLRSPSVESMGTAMNPVYPRMLVLQVSTDFEDVIQGLHANELNLGLPTQYCWVDLDKTFEMAHTVARQARLETSFGGPNGSFTRAIAAGVMEFPTGSAWLKAVQNAFVDVPSEAALWRAKGMAQWMLRWHNGWSPGVKEIIEVVDAYGFFNKLIVKSLSYLPQATGSKSTVLNSVITSDMPFARLRNYSLVRGTSRQIPDELILFNSGMVPTLVSQLWETNIGPYGAIDAVWVPVPPSLADIVHSFQGDVLSQLTRNATVLAAVQELGYEWALPTPRAWSG
;
A
#
# COMPACT_ATOMS: atom_id res chain seq x y z
N MET A 1 5.94 -15.66 30.83
CA MET A 1 4.90 -15.28 29.85
C MET A 1 5.36 -15.79 28.50
N PRO A 2 4.52 -16.48 27.70
CA PRO A 2 4.88 -16.74 26.31
C PRO A 2 5.06 -15.39 25.60
N GLY A 3 6.10 -15.28 24.76
CA GLY A 3 6.40 -14.03 24.08
C GLY A 3 5.30 -13.69 23.06
N PHE A 4 4.82 -12.45 23.08
CA PHE A 4 3.98 -11.94 22.00
C PHE A 4 4.85 -11.76 20.74
N GLN A 5 4.89 -12.79 19.89
CA GLN A 5 5.47 -12.75 18.55
C GLN A 5 4.38 -12.36 17.56
N ILE A 6 4.65 -11.37 16.70
CA ILE A 6 3.85 -11.12 15.50
C ILE A 6 4.56 -11.79 14.33
N HIS A 7 3.83 -12.60 13.57
CA HIS A 7 4.25 -13.04 12.25
C HIS A 7 3.80 -12.00 11.22
N ILE A 8 4.77 -11.34 10.58
CA ILE A 8 4.48 -10.34 9.54
C ILE A 8 4.27 -11.09 8.23
N ALA A 9 3.02 -11.42 7.91
CA ALA A 9 2.62 -11.88 6.59
C ALA A 9 2.47 -10.67 5.66
N ARG A 10 3.25 -10.65 4.57
CA ARG A 10 3.14 -9.66 3.50
C ARG A 10 2.01 -10.09 2.58
N PHE A 11 0.87 -9.40 2.64
CA PHE A 11 -0.26 -9.63 1.75
C PHE A 11 -0.20 -8.71 0.52
N ASP A 12 -0.73 -9.21 -0.59
CA ASP A 12 -0.59 -8.61 -1.93
C ASP A 12 -1.26 -7.24 -2.09
N VAL A 13 -0.80 -6.54 -3.13
CA VAL A 13 -1.33 -5.24 -3.56
C VAL A 13 -2.74 -5.42 -4.13
N GLU A 14 -3.77 -5.19 -3.31
CA GLU A 14 -5.12 -5.01 -3.80
C GLU A 14 -5.19 -3.76 -4.73
N PRO A 15 -5.72 -3.88 -5.96
CA PRO A 15 -6.08 -2.70 -6.75
C PRO A 15 -7.15 -1.91 -5.99
N ALA A 16 -7.04 -0.58 -6.01
CA ALA A 16 -7.99 0.29 -5.33
C ALA A 16 -9.35 0.25 -6.04
N GLU A 17 -10.32 -0.49 -5.49
CA GLU A 17 -11.72 -0.40 -5.92
C GLU A 17 -12.32 0.95 -5.51
N ASP A 18 -13.06 1.55 -6.44
CA ASP A 18 -13.72 2.84 -6.25
C ASP A 18 -14.78 2.78 -5.14
N ILE A 19 -14.58 3.57 -4.08
CA ILE A 19 -15.57 3.71 -2.99
C ILE A 19 -16.77 4.49 -3.51
N HIS A 20 -17.84 3.77 -3.88
CA HIS A 20 -19.14 4.37 -4.19
C HIS A 20 -19.71 5.09 -2.94
N PRO A 21 -20.03 6.40 -3.02
CA PRO A 21 -20.57 7.16 -1.90
C PRO A 21 -22.08 6.95 -1.76
N CYS A 22 -22.48 5.94 -0.98
CA CYS A 22 -23.89 5.65 -0.65
C CYS A 22 -24.21 5.95 0.82
N ILE A 23 -24.28 7.24 1.18
CA ILE A 23 -25.09 7.79 2.29
C ILE A 23 -25.40 9.25 1.92
N ASN A 24 -26.64 9.53 1.54
CA ASN A 24 -27.34 10.82 1.62
C ASN A 24 -28.74 10.70 1.01
N ASP A 25 -29.67 10.08 1.74
CA ASP A 25 -31.11 10.13 1.41
C ASP A 25 -31.94 10.12 2.69
N ALA A 26 -32.17 11.33 3.23
CA ALA A 26 -33.18 11.60 4.25
C ALA A 26 -33.74 13.02 3.99
N PRO A 27 -34.85 13.16 3.26
CA PRO A 27 -35.36 14.47 2.89
C PRO A 27 -36.05 15.15 4.08
N PHE A 28 -35.63 16.39 4.37
CA PHE A 28 -36.44 17.32 5.14
C PHE A 28 -37.71 17.67 4.36
N ALA A 29 -38.87 17.24 4.87
CA ALA A 29 -40.18 17.64 4.33
C ALA A 29 -40.93 18.47 5.38
N ALA A 30 -40.93 19.79 5.22
CA ALA A 30 -41.84 20.68 5.92
C ALA A 30 -43.08 20.91 5.04
N GLY A 31 -44.27 20.56 5.54
CA GLY A 31 -45.56 20.79 4.89
C GLY A 31 -46.69 20.70 5.91
N GLY A 32 -47.55 21.72 5.97
CA GLY A 32 -48.54 21.88 7.05
C GLY A 32 -50.01 21.86 6.59
N GLY A 33 -50.91 21.81 7.60
CA GLY A 33 -52.37 21.81 7.44
C GLY A 33 -52.96 20.42 7.13
N SER A 34 -54.08 19.97 7.69
CA SER A 34 -55.08 20.61 8.58
C SER A 34 -55.86 19.51 9.34
N PRO A 35 -56.79 19.81 10.29
CA PRO A 35 -57.01 18.94 11.45
C PRO A 35 -57.85 17.68 11.17
N LEU A 36 -57.37 16.54 11.68
CA LEU A 36 -58.19 15.33 11.81
C LEU A 36 -59.03 15.38 13.08
N SER A 37 -60.34 15.28 12.93
CA SER A 37 -61.30 15.29 14.04
C SER A 37 -61.15 14.04 14.90
N ALA A 38 -60.67 14.23 16.14
CA ALA A 38 -60.60 13.18 17.14
C ALA A 38 -62.01 12.77 17.60
N HIS A 39 -62.61 11.78 16.94
CA HIS A 39 -63.73 11.04 17.52
C HIS A 39 -63.22 10.31 18.78
N PRO A 40 -63.79 10.57 19.97
CA PRO A 40 -63.35 9.90 21.18
C PRO A 40 -63.68 8.40 21.09
N ARG A 41 -62.65 7.55 21.05
CA ARG A 41 -62.85 6.10 21.24
C ARG A 41 -63.46 5.90 22.62
N ALA A 42 -64.66 5.32 22.66
CA ALA A 42 -65.44 5.06 23.88
C ALA A 42 -64.87 3.93 24.76
N SER A 43 -63.56 3.93 24.99
CA SER A 43 -62.79 2.95 25.78
C SER A 43 -62.30 3.51 27.12
N LEU A 44 -62.55 4.80 27.40
CA LEU A 44 -62.12 5.51 28.60
C LEU A 44 -63.30 6.15 29.35
N VAL A 45 -64.34 5.35 29.62
CA VAL A 45 -65.31 5.67 30.67
C VAL A 45 -64.74 5.14 31.99
N PRO A 46 -64.40 6.00 32.97
CA PRO A 46 -63.95 5.52 34.27
C PRO A 46 -65.11 4.77 34.93
N LYS A 47 -64.93 3.48 35.23
CA LYS A 47 -65.85 2.76 36.11
C LYS A 47 -65.85 3.46 37.47
N PRO A 48 -67.01 3.70 38.11
CA PRO A 48 -67.04 4.32 39.43
C PRO A 48 -66.22 3.46 40.40
N ALA A 49 -65.27 4.08 41.08
CA ALA A 49 -64.35 3.39 41.97
C ALA A 49 -65.14 2.67 43.07
N ARG A 50 -65.02 1.34 43.12
CA ARG A 50 -65.56 0.57 44.25
C ARG A 50 -64.72 0.92 45.47
N ARG A 51 -65.24 1.81 46.30
CA ARG A 51 -64.57 2.34 47.50
C ARG A 51 -64.44 1.24 48.55
N ASN A 52 -63.44 0.38 48.40
CA ASN A 52 -62.96 -0.47 49.48
C ASN A 52 -62.33 0.45 50.53
N SER A 53 -63.11 0.85 51.53
CA SER A 53 -62.65 1.58 52.71
C SER A 53 -61.89 0.67 53.68
N GLY A 54 -60.94 -0.10 53.15
CA GLY A 54 -59.91 -0.78 53.91
C GLY A 54 -58.66 0.07 53.85
N PHE A 55 -58.51 0.99 54.80
CA PHE A 55 -57.19 1.55 55.09
C PHE A 55 -56.41 0.41 55.74
N VAL A 56 -55.56 -0.28 54.96
CA VAL A 56 -54.67 -1.30 55.51
C VAL A 56 -53.55 -0.56 56.24
N THR A 57 -53.82 -0.20 57.48
CA THR A 57 -52.79 0.17 58.45
C THR A 57 -52.00 -1.10 58.75
N SER A 58 -50.88 -1.27 58.05
CA SER A 58 -49.91 -2.33 58.29
C SER A 58 -49.19 -2.08 59.62
N GLU A 59 -49.88 -2.35 60.73
CA GLU A 59 -49.29 -2.46 62.07
C GLU A 59 -48.73 -3.88 62.33
N ASP A 60 -48.75 -4.75 61.32
CA ASP A 60 -48.06 -6.03 61.33
C ASP A 60 -46.53 -5.78 61.23
N TYR A 61 -45.88 -5.88 62.39
CA TYR A 61 -44.44 -6.03 62.52
C TYR A 61 -44.00 -7.26 61.70
N MET A 62 -43.08 -7.07 60.75
CA MET A 62 -42.54 -8.14 59.91
C MET A 62 -42.24 -9.39 60.75
N THR A 63 -42.75 -10.53 60.32
CA THR A 63 -42.41 -11.78 60.98
C THR A 63 -40.91 -12.02 60.87
N TRP A 64 -40.34 -12.72 61.85
CA TRP A 64 -38.90 -13.02 61.87
C TRP A 64 -38.40 -13.67 60.57
N PHE A 65 -39.26 -14.48 59.92
CA PHE A 65 -38.95 -15.11 58.64
C PHE A 65 -38.93 -14.11 57.47
N GLU A 66 -39.91 -13.21 57.36
CA GLU A 66 -39.93 -12.16 56.33
C GLU A 66 -38.76 -11.18 56.49
N TYR A 67 -38.39 -10.86 57.74
CA TYR A 67 -37.22 -10.04 58.02
C TYR A 67 -35.91 -10.73 57.60
N MET A 68 -35.75 -12.03 57.90
CA MET A 68 -34.61 -12.83 57.45
C MET A 68 -34.57 -12.98 55.93
N GLU A 69 -35.73 -13.17 55.27
CA GLU A 69 -35.83 -13.23 53.81
C GLU A 69 -35.42 -11.90 53.16
N ALA A 70 -35.91 -10.78 53.68
CA ALA A 70 -35.54 -9.44 53.21
C ALA A 70 -34.04 -9.14 53.38
N VAL A 71 -33.44 -9.53 54.53
CA VAL A 71 -32.00 -9.38 54.77
C VAL A 71 -31.19 -10.28 53.82
N CYS A 72 -31.57 -11.54 53.64
CA CYS A 72 -30.91 -12.45 52.69
C CYS A 72 -31.03 -11.95 51.24
N GLY A 73 -32.19 -11.44 50.83
CA GLY A 73 -32.40 -10.82 49.51
C GLY A 73 -31.53 -9.58 49.30
N PHE A 74 -31.44 -8.70 50.30
CA PHE A 74 -30.57 -7.53 50.25
C PHE A 74 -29.08 -7.91 50.16
N LEU A 75 -28.63 -8.88 50.97
CA LEU A 75 -27.26 -9.39 50.94
C LEU A 75 -26.94 -10.06 49.59
N TYR A 76 -27.87 -10.81 49.01
CA TYR A 76 -27.73 -11.41 47.68
C TYR A 76 -27.58 -10.34 46.59
N VAL A 77 -28.40 -9.30 46.61
CA VAL A 77 -28.30 -8.18 45.66
C VAL A 77 -26.98 -7.42 45.84
N ALA A 78 -26.59 -7.11 47.08
CA ALA A 78 -25.33 -6.43 47.37
C ALA A 78 -24.11 -7.26 46.94
N ALA A 79 -24.11 -8.57 47.19
CA ALA A 79 -23.07 -9.50 46.75
C ALA A 79 -23.03 -9.62 45.22
N SER A 80 -24.18 -9.67 44.55
CA SER A 80 -24.27 -9.70 43.08
C SER A 80 -23.71 -8.43 42.43
N ILE A 81 -24.03 -7.26 42.99
CA ILE A 81 -23.48 -5.96 42.54
C ILE A 81 -21.97 -5.94 42.77
N ALA A 82 -21.49 -6.35 43.95
CA ALA A 82 -20.07 -6.41 44.26
C ALA A 82 -19.31 -7.37 43.32
N SER A 83 -19.87 -8.55 43.02
CA SER A 83 -19.27 -9.48 42.06
C SER A 83 -19.26 -8.91 40.64
N GLY A 84 -20.28 -8.15 40.24
CA GLY A 84 -20.32 -7.45 38.96
C GLY A 84 -19.24 -6.37 38.85
N VAL A 85 -19.02 -5.60 39.92
CA VAL A 85 -17.94 -4.59 39.98
C VAL A 85 -16.56 -5.25 39.90
N VAL A 86 -16.33 -6.34 40.64
CA VAL A 86 -15.06 -7.09 40.59
C VAL A 86 -14.84 -7.71 39.20
N TYR A 87 -15.88 -8.26 38.58
CA TYR A 87 -15.81 -8.79 37.22
C TYR A 87 -15.40 -7.72 36.20
N LEU A 88 -16.03 -6.53 36.26
CA LEU A 88 -15.65 -5.40 35.41
C LEU A 88 -14.23 -4.90 35.66
N GLN A 89 -13.73 -4.93 36.91
CA GLN A 89 -12.34 -4.57 37.22
C GLN A 89 -11.32 -5.57 36.67
N VAL A 90 -11.64 -6.87 36.65
CA VAL A 90 -10.79 -7.90 36.03
C VAL A 90 -10.82 -7.81 34.50
N LEU A 91 -11.97 -7.45 33.94
CA LEU A 91 -12.20 -7.39 32.50
C LEU A 91 -11.66 -6.09 31.86
N TYR A 92 -11.74 -4.96 32.56
CA TYR A 92 -11.35 -3.64 32.04
C TYR A 92 -9.93 -3.57 31.42
N PRO A 93 -8.86 -4.12 32.02
CA PRO A 93 -7.52 -4.08 31.41
C PRO A 93 -7.44 -4.74 30.03
N SER A 94 -8.27 -5.76 29.78
CA SER A 94 -8.33 -6.49 28.50
C SER A 94 -9.30 -5.87 27.49
N PHE A 95 -10.06 -4.84 27.85
CA PHE A 95 -10.92 -4.09 26.91
C PHE A 95 -10.52 -2.60 26.81
N ALA A 96 -9.35 -2.24 27.34
CA ALA A 96 -8.79 -0.90 27.26
C ALA A 96 -8.23 -0.54 25.85
N ASN A 97 -8.19 -1.50 24.93
CA ASN A 97 -7.74 -1.33 23.55
C ASN A 97 -8.44 -2.30 22.59
N GLU A 98 -8.40 -1.98 21.30
CA GLU A 98 -9.10 -2.69 20.22
C GLU A 98 -8.56 -4.12 19.98
N LEU A 99 -7.31 -4.38 20.35
CA LEU A 99 -6.67 -5.71 20.23
C LEU A 99 -6.93 -6.60 21.45
N THR A 100 -7.71 -6.12 22.42
CA THR A 100 -8.05 -6.76 23.69
C THR A 100 -6.85 -7.25 24.55
N TRP A 101 -5.65 -6.72 24.29
CA TRP A 101 -4.44 -7.15 25.00
C TRP A 101 -4.36 -6.49 26.39
N PRO A 102 -4.21 -7.26 27.49
CA PRO A 102 -4.20 -6.69 28.83
C PRO A 102 -2.96 -5.78 29.05
N TYR A 103 -3.18 -4.66 29.76
CA TYR A 103 -2.15 -3.65 30.09
C TYR A 103 -1.61 -2.82 28.90
N PHE A 104 -2.17 -2.99 27.71
CA PHE A 104 -1.91 -2.16 26.54
C PHE A 104 -2.90 -0.99 26.43
N ASN A 105 -2.45 0.16 25.89
CA ASN A 105 -3.28 1.36 25.76
C ASN A 105 -3.99 1.42 24.39
N THR A 106 -4.92 2.37 24.22
CA THR A 106 -5.68 2.54 22.98
C THR A 106 -4.81 2.77 21.73
N SER A 107 -3.63 3.39 21.87
CA SER A 107 -2.70 3.65 20.77
C SER A 107 -1.83 2.46 20.34
N THR A 108 -2.08 1.26 20.87
CA THR A 108 -1.27 0.07 20.58
C THR A 108 -1.29 -0.31 19.10
N HIS A 109 -2.41 -0.07 18.40
CA HIS A 109 -2.49 -0.29 16.95
C HIS A 109 -1.53 0.63 16.18
N LEU A 110 -1.38 1.90 16.58
CA LEU A 110 -0.42 2.84 15.97
C LEU A 110 1.03 2.40 16.22
N PHE A 111 1.33 1.95 17.46
CA PHE A 111 2.66 1.44 17.82
C PHE A 111 3.08 0.24 16.96
N ILE A 112 2.20 -0.74 16.79
CA ILE A 112 2.47 -1.90 15.91
C ILE A 112 2.65 -1.42 14.46
N GLY A 113 1.80 -0.50 13.99
CA GLY A 113 1.91 0.10 12.66
C GLY A 113 3.29 0.74 12.41
N ASP A 114 3.72 1.63 13.29
CA ASP A 114 5.02 2.30 13.17
C ASP A 114 6.19 1.32 13.27
N LEU A 115 6.12 0.33 14.17
CA LEU A 115 7.15 -0.69 14.35
C LEU A 115 7.31 -1.56 13.08
N CYS A 116 6.18 -2.01 12.51
CA CYS A 116 6.19 -2.72 11.23
C CYS A 116 6.71 -1.83 10.09
N ASN A 117 6.36 -0.53 10.05
CA ASN A 117 6.88 0.39 9.05
C ASN A 117 8.40 0.60 9.14
N PHE A 118 8.94 0.66 10.34
CA PHE A 118 10.38 0.74 10.56
C PHE A 118 11.10 -0.53 10.07
N HIS A 119 10.64 -1.72 10.49
CA HIS A 119 11.29 -2.97 10.10
C HIS A 119 11.17 -3.25 8.61
N LEU A 120 9.97 -3.19 8.03
CA LEU A 120 9.74 -3.41 6.59
C LEU A 120 10.54 -2.45 5.69
N GLY A 121 10.91 -1.27 6.19
CA GLY A 121 11.71 -0.28 5.47
C GLY A 121 13.22 -0.52 5.47
N LEU A 122 13.74 -1.47 6.27
CA LEU A 122 15.18 -1.67 6.48
C LEU A 122 15.65 -3.14 6.42
N ASP A 123 14.81 -4.09 6.84
CA ASP A 123 15.21 -5.50 6.98
C ASP A 123 14.01 -6.44 6.74
N SER A 124 14.28 -7.64 6.22
CA SER A 124 13.28 -8.65 5.85
C SER A 124 12.98 -9.66 6.97
N ARG A 125 13.06 -9.24 8.25
CA ARG A 125 12.83 -10.13 9.40
C ARG A 125 11.36 -10.53 9.49
N SER A 126 11.11 -11.84 9.53
CA SER A 126 9.78 -12.44 9.67
C SER A 126 9.20 -12.35 11.09
N GLU A 127 10.03 -12.07 12.10
CA GLU A 127 9.66 -12.06 13.51
C GLU A 127 10.26 -10.85 14.24
N VAL A 128 9.43 -10.18 15.06
CA VAL A 128 9.81 -9.07 15.93
C VAL A 128 9.21 -9.31 17.32
N LEU A 129 10.02 -9.14 18.37
CA LEU A 129 9.58 -9.32 19.76
C LEU A 129 9.07 -8.00 20.33
N LEU A 130 7.75 -7.82 20.40
CA LEU A 130 7.09 -6.54 20.74
C LEU A 130 7.57 -5.91 22.05
N LEU A 131 7.89 -6.73 23.05
CA LEU A 131 8.28 -6.31 24.40
C LEU A 131 9.79 -6.07 24.56
N ALA A 132 10.57 -6.10 23.48
CA ALA A 132 11.98 -5.78 23.53
C ALA A 132 12.19 -4.26 23.71
N SER A 133 13.16 -3.85 24.54
CA SER A 133 13.55 -2.44 24.68
C SER A 133 14.07 -1.81 23.38
N SER A 134 14.46 -2.64 22.41
CA SER A 134 14.86 -2.24 21.06
C SER A 134 13.69 -2.06 20.09
N SER A 135 12.47 -2.43 20.48
CA SER A 135 11.25 -2.34 19.66
C SER A 135 10.36 -1.17 20.07
N ALA A 136 10.85 -0.27 20.93
CA ALA A 136 10.16 0.98 21.24
C ALA A 136 10.13 1.92 20.03
N VAL A 137 9.03 2.63 19.82
CA VAL A 137 8.88 3.63 18.75
C VAL A 137 8.83 5.03 19.39
N LEU A 138 9.62 5.95 18.85
CA LEU A 138 9.61 7.36 19.25
C LEU A 138 8.62 8.11 18.36
N ARG A 139 7.61 8.74 18.98
CA ARG A 139 6.56 9.50 18.30
C ARG A 139 6.52 10.93 18.82
N SER A 140 6.31 11.90 17.93
CA SER A 140 6.17 13.31 18.31
C SER A 140 4.83 13.57 19.02
N PRO A 141 4.75 14.44 20.05
CA PRO A 141 3.47 14.76 20.71
C PRO A 141 2.48 15.59 19.88
N SER A 142 2.80 15.89 18.61
CA SER A 142 1.99 16.76 17.75
C SER A 142 0.66 16.11 17.35
N VAL A 143 -0.42 16.89 17.37
CA VAL A 143 -1.80 16.43 17.13
C VAL A 143 -2.01 15.87 15.71
N GLU A 144 -1.17 16.25 14.76
CA GLU A 144 -1.16 15.71 13.39
C GLU A 144 -0.66 14.25 13.32
N SER A 145 -0.05 13.73 14.40
CA SER A 145 0.47 12.35 14.48
C SER A 145 -0.59 11.32 14.91
N MET A 146 -1.76 11.30 14.27
CA MET A 146 -2.72 10.18 14.40
C MET A 146 -2.60 9.13 13.27
N GLY A 147 -1.87 9.42 12.19
CA GLY A 147 -1.58 8.44 11.12
C GLY A 147 -0.21 7.76 11.29
N THR A 148 -0.09 6.50 10.88
CA THR A 148 1.16 5.73 10.93
C THR A 148 2.29 6.42 10.15
N ALA A 149 3.50 6.45 10.71
CA ALA A 149 4.67 7.06 10.08
C ALA A 149 5.00 6.38 8.74
N MET A 150 4.94 7.11 7.62
CA MET A 150 5.04 6.52 6.28
C MET A 150 6.03 7.26 5.37
N ASN A 151 7.01 6.52 4.82
CA ASN A 151 8.02 7.07 3.92
C ASN A 151 7.51 7.10 2.45
N PRO A 152 7.43 8.26 1.78
CA PRO A 152 6.96 8.38 0.39
C PRO A 152 7.91 7.75 -0.64
N VAL A 153 9.12 7.35 -0.25
CA VAL A 153 10.08 6.60 -1.08
C VAL A 153 9.79 5.08 -1.05
N TYR A 154 9.10 4.58 -0.02
CA TYR A 154 8.89 3.15 0.19
C TYR A 154 8.22 2.42 -0.99
N PRO A 155 7.16 2.94 -1.65
CA PRO A 155 6.59 2.27 -2.83
C PRO A 155 7.58 2.16 -4.00
N ARG A 156 8.48 3.16 -4.15
CA ARG A 156 9.53 3.12 -5.18
C ARG A 156 10.60 2.08 -4.84
N MET A 157 10.98 1.97 -3.57
CA MET A 157 11.88 0.91 -3.12
C MET A 157 11.31 -0.48 -3.47
N LEU A 158 10.03 -0.71 -3.19
CA LEU A 158 9.40 -2.00 -3.46
C LEU A 158 9.35 -2.39 -4.94
N VAL A 159 9.18 -1.42 -5.84
CA VAL A 159 9.01 -1.66 -7.29
C VAL A 159 10.34 -1.60 -8.06
N LEU A 160 11.33 -0.85 -7.57
CA LEU A 160 12.63 -0.67 -8.24
C LEU A 160 13.74 -1.60 -7.71
N GLN A 161 13.54 -2.25 -6.56
CA GLN A 161 14.46 -3.28 -6.08
C GLN A 161 14.57 -4.45 -7.07
N VAL A 162 15.71 -5.13 -7.04
CA VAL A 162 15.94 -6.32 -7.85
C VAL A 162 15.13 -7.49 -7.28
N SER A 163 14.35 -8.16 -8.13
CA SER A 163 13.65 -9.40 -7.78
C SER A 163 14.25 -10.61 -8.48
N THR A 164 14.35 -11.74 -7.77
CA THR A 164 14.61 -13.08 -8.31
C THR A 164 13.35 -13.95 -8.35
N ASP A 165 12.26 -13.47 -7.75
CA ASP A 165 10.94 -14.07 -7.84
C ASP A 165 10.31 -13.61 -9.15
N PHE A 166 10.30 -14.51 -10.14
CA PHE A 166 9.70 -14.21 -11.44
C PHE A 166 8.20 -14.41 -11.41
N GLU A 167 7.70 -15.27 -10.53
CA GLU A 167 6.29 -15.56 -10.36
C GLU A 167 5.53 -14.31 -9.90
N ASP A 168 6.01 -13.61 -8.86
CA ASP A 168 5.49 -12.31 -8.41
C ASP A 168 5.56 -11.25 -9.53
N VAL A 169 6.69 -11.13 -10.20
CA VAL A 169 6.90 -10.16 -11.30
C VAL A 169 5.94 -10.42 -12.47
N ILE A 170 5.81 -11.67 -12.90
CA ILE A 170 4.95 -12.06 -14.02
C ILE A 170 3.48 -11.87 -13.63
N GLN A 171 3.07 -12.23 -12.42
CA GLN A 171 1.74 -11.96 -11.89
C GLN A 171 1.42 -10.46 -11.90
N GLY A 172 2.34 -9.62 -11.38
CA GLY A 172 2.20 -8.17 -11.38
C GLY A 172 2.14 -7.56 -12.79
N LEU A 173 2.91 -8.09 -13.74
CA LEU A 173 2.85 -7.69 -15.15
C LEU A 173 1.50 -8.07 -15.79
N HIS A 174 0.99 -9.29 -15.58
CA HIS A 174 -0.30 -9.68 -16.20
C HIS A 174 -1.50 -8.97 -15.58
N ALA A 175 -1.43 -8.61 -14.29
CA ALA A 175 -2.44 -7.82 -13.59
C ALA A 175 -2.48 -6.34 -14.01
N ASN A 176 -1.39 -5.77 -14.55
CA ASN A 176 -1.26 -4.34 -14.78
C ASN A 176 -1.50 -3.92 -16.25
N GLU A 177 -2.43 -2.98 -16.46
CA GLU A 177 -2.71 -2.41 -17.78
C GLU A 177 -1.62 -1.44 -18.28
N LEU A 178 -0.65 -1.06 -17.45
CA LEU A 178 0.34 -0.01 -17.74
C LEU A 178 1.71 -0.52 -18.24
N ASN A 179 1.90 -1.81 -18.52
CA ASN A 179 3.20 -2.40 -18.95
C ASN A 179 3.99 -1.67 -20.07
N LEU A 180 3.36 -0.98 -21.03
CA LEU A 180 4.10 -0.19 -22.04
C LEU A 180 4.59 1.18 -21.51
N GLY A 181 4.05 1.65 -20.39
CA GLY A 181 4.51 2.83 -19.66
C GLY A 181 5.58 2.51 -18.60
N LEU A 182 6.11 1.28 -18.60
CA LEU A 182 7.24 0.90 -17.76
C LEU A 182 8.55 1.45 -18.34
N PRO A 183 9.33 2.20 -17.56
CA PRO A 183 10.68 2.63 -17.95
C PRO A 183 11.63 1.43 -17.98
N THR A 184 12.01 0.98 -19.16
CA THR A 184 13.06 -0.02 -19.33
C THR A 184 13.76 0.18 -20.67
N GLN A 185 14.93 -0.43 -20.88
CA GLN A 185 15.84 -0.04 -21.95
C GLN A 185 16.07 -1.08 -23.04
N TYR A 186 16.43 -0.52 -24.19
CA TYR A 186 16.16 -1.05 -25.50
C TYR A 186 17.12 -2.19 -25.97
N CYS A 187 16.80 -3.51 -25.94
CA CYS A 187 17.76 -4.56 -26.40
C CYS A 187 17.31 -5.66 -27.40
N TRP A 188 16.30 -6.50 -27.11
CA TRP A 188 15.96 -7.71 -27.91
C TRP A 188 14.44 -7.91 -28.13
N VAL A 189 13.98 -8.38 -29.30
CA VAL A 189 12.53 -8.70 -29.52
C VAL A 189 12.10 -9.88 -28.64
N ASP A 190 13.01 -10.85 -28.51
CA ASP A 190 12.74 -12.22 -28.15
C ASP A 190 13.76 -12.75 -27.13
N LEU A 191 13.36 -13.75 -26.33
CA LEU A 191 14.22 -14.35 -25.31
C LEU A 191 15.39 -15.16 -25.90
N ASP A 192 15.31 -15.56 -27.18
CA ASP A 192 16.38 -16.25 -27.92
C ASP A 192 17.42 -15.29 -28.51
N LYS A 193 17.24 -13.96 -28.34
CA LYS A 193 18.16 -12.92 -28.83
C LYS A 193 18.43 -13.05 -30.33
N THR A 194 17.40 -13.40 -31.11
CA THR A 194 17.50 -13.54 -32.56
C THR A 194 17.27 -12.24 -33.30
N PHE A 195 16.57 -11.28 -32.68
CA PHE A 195 16.29 -9.98 -33.26
C PHE A 195 16.69 -8.84 -32.31
N GLU A 196 17.75 -8.11 -32.66
CA GLU A 196 18.18 -6.90 -31.95
C GLU A 196 17.14 -5.78 -32.10
N MET A 197 16.87 -5.07 -31.01
CA MET A 197 15.71 -4.19 -30.87
C MET A 197 16.02 -2.95 -30.05
N ALA A 198 15.26 -1.90 -30.34
CA ALA A 198 14.55 -1.23 -29.27
C ALA A 198 13.12 -1.81 -29.10
N HIS A 199 12.91 -2.56 -27.99
CA HIS A 199 11.85 -3.52 -27.54
C HIS A 199 10.36 -3.29 -27.91
N THR A 200 9.37 -4.16 -27.59
CA THR A 200 9.19 -5.65 -27.39
C THR A 200 7.70 -5.95 -27.50
N VAL A 201 7.33 -7.23 -27.62
CA VAL A 201 6.13 -7.64 -28.38
C VAL A 201 4.93 -8.14 -27.55
N ALA A 202 5.09 -8.34 -26.25
CA ALA A 202 4.08 -9.01 -25.40
C ALA A 202 2.72 -8.28 -25.23
N ARG A 203 2.51 -7.09 -25.81
CA ARG A 203 1.24 -6.33 -25.73
C ARG A 203 0.35 -6.45 -26.98
N GLN A 204 0.78 -7.18 -28.01
CA GLN A 204 0.12 -7.17 -29.33
C GLN A 204 -1.37 -7.56 -29.30
N ALA A 205 -1.78 -8.50 -28.44
CA ALA A 205 -3.17 -8.98 -28.34
C ALA A 205 -4.17 -7.97 -27.74
N ARG A 206 -3.72 -6.97 -26.97
CA ARG A 206 -4.57 -5.87 -26.44
C ARG A 206 -4.46 -4.57 -27.25
N LEU A 207 -3.51 -4.50 -28.19
CA LEU A 207 -3.29 -3.33 -29.05
C LEU A 207 -4.03 -3.41 -30.39
N GLU A 208 -4.51 -4.57 -30.81
CA GLU A 208 -4.96 -4.79 -32.19
C GLU A 208 -6.16 -3.91 -32.59
N THR A 209 -7.00 -3.53 -31.63
CA THR A 209 -8.15 -2.61 -31.77
C THR A 209 -7.84 -1.13 -31.52
N SER A 210 -6.66 -0.76 -31.01
CA SER A 210 -6.34 0.62 -30.57
C SER A 210 -5.06 1.19 -31.20
N PHE A 211 -4.09 0.35 -31.55
CA PHE A 211 -2.81 0.70 -32.17
C PHE A 211 -2.37 -0.27 -33.30
N GLY A 212 -3.22 -1.24 -33.66
CA GLY A 212 -2.99 -2.26 -34.69
C GLY A 212 -3.46 -1.86 -36.11
N GLY A 213 -3.28 -2.78 -37.06
CA GLY A 213 -3.58 -2.60 -38.49
C GLY A 213 -2.34 -2.27 -39.34
N PRO A 214 -2.47 -2.14 -40.68
CA PRO A 214 -1.35 -1.94 -41.62
C PRO A 214 -0.58 -0.61 -41.41
N ASN A 215 -1.18 0.33 -40.70
CA ASN A 215 -0.60 1.61 -40.30
C ASN A 215 -0.46 1.75 -38.77
N GLY A 216 -0.54 0.66 -38.02
CA GLY A 216 -0.41 0.64 -36.56
C GLY A 216 1.01 0.95 -36.07
N SER A 217 1.14 1.51 -34.87
CA SER A 217 2.44 1.90 -34.30
C SER A 217 3.35 0.69 -34.10
N PHE A 218 2.81 -0.38 -33.52
CA PHE A 218 3.53 -1.65 -33.39
C PHE A 218 3.89 -2.25 -34.76
N THR A 219 2.93 -2.27 -35.69
CA THR A 219 3.10 -2.86 -37.03
C THR A 219 4.24 -2.19 -37.78
N ARG A 220 4.34 -0.85 -37.75
CA ARG A 220 5.35 -0.10 -38.51
C ARG A 220 6.70 -0.03 -37.81
N ALA A 221 6.71 0.19 -36.49
CA ALA A 221 7.95 0.29 -35.73
C ALA A 221 8.65 -1.06 -35.55
N ILE A 222 7.92 -2.16 -35.32
CA ILE A 222 8.49 -3.44 -34.91
C ILE A 222 8.16 -4.55 -35.91
N ALA A 223 6.89 -4.90 -36.10
CA ALA A 223 6.52 -6.11 -36.86
C ALA A 223 7.02 -6.10 -38.31
N ALA A 224 6.93 -4.95 -38.98
CA ALA A 224 7.41 -4.79 -40.35
C ALA A 224 8.94 -4.89 -40.46
N GLY A 225 9.69 -4.62 -39.39
CA GLY A 225 11.14 -4.81 -39.33
C GLY A 225 11.51 -6.28 -39.07
N VAL A 226 10.82 -6.94 -38.13
CA VAL A 226 10.97 -8.38 -37.87
C VAL A 226 10.70 -9.20 -39.15
N MET A 227 9.70 -8.80 -39.95
CA MET A 227 9.39 -9.44 -41.25
C MET A 227 10.48 -9.34 -42.32
N GLU A 228 11.51 -8.49 -42.16
CA GLU A 228 12.66 -8.45 -43.07
C GLU A 228 13.64 -9.62 -42.83
N PHE A 229 13.53 -10.30 -41.68
CA PHE A 229 14.35 -11.46 -41.33
C PHE A 229 13.69 -12.79 -41.76
N PRO A 230 14.47 -13.81 -42.21
CA PRO A 230 13.94 -15.09 -42.67
C PRO A 230 13.05 -15.83 -41.65
N THR A 231 13.36 -15.72 -40.36
CA THR A 231 12.63 -16.35 -39.25
C THR A 231 11.44 -15.53 -38.74
N GLY A 232 11.37 -14.24 -39.09
CA GLY A 232 10.43 -13.29 -38.48
C GLY A 232 8.96 -13.63 -38.68
N SER A 233 8.59 -14.17 -39.85
CA SER A 233 7.21 -14.55 -40.16
C SER A 233 6.72 -15.80 -39.39
N ALA A 234 7.63 -16.70 -39.02
CA ALA A 234 7.33 -17.85 -38.17
C ALA A 234 7.24 -17.41 -36.70
N TRP A 235 8.19 -16.57 -36.27
CA TRP A 235 8.23 -16.03 -34.91
C TRP A 235 6.99 -15.17 -34.58
N LEU A 236 6.57 -14.28 -35.47
CA LEU A 236 5.36 -13.45 -35.27
C LEU A 236 4.07 -14.27 -35.10
N LYS A 237 4.00 -15.47 -35.69
CA LYS A 237 2.90 -16.41 -35.47
C LYS A 237 3.00 -17.14 -34.13
N ALA A 238 4.22 -17.47 -33.70
CA ALA A 238 4.48 -18.21 -32.47
C ALA A 238 4.19 -17.38 -31.20
N VAL A 239 4.35 -16.06 -31.24
CA VAL A 239 4.10 -15.17 -30.07
C VAL A 239 2.64 -14.74 -29.89
N GLN A 240 1.76 -15.01 -30.85
CA GLN A 240 0.33 -14.72 -30.71
C GLN A 240 -0.29 -15.65 -29.65
N ASN A 241 -0.71 -15.06 -28.53
CA ASN A 241 -1.31 -15.77 -27.38
C ASN A 241 -0.39 -16.84 -26.76
N ALA A 242 0.92 -16.57 -26.70
CA ALA A 242 1.93 -17.51 -26.17
C ALA A 242 1.93 -17.67 -24.63
N PHE A 243 1.17 -16.86 -23.89
CA PHE A 243 1.04 -17.01 -22.43
C PHE A 243 0.13 -18.19 -22.08
N VAL A 244 0.54 -19.00 -21.11
CA VAL A 244 -0.21 -20.17 -20.61
C VAL A 244 -0.50 -20.01 -19.12
N ASP A 245 0.55 -19.94 -18.31
CA ASP A 245 0.48 -19.79 -16.86
C ASP A 245 1.78 -19.18 -16.31
N VAL A 246 1.71 -18.64 -15.08
CA VAL A 246 2.82 -17.94 -14.42
C VAL A 246 4.04 -18.87 -14.18
N PRO A 247 3.91 -20.07 -13.58
CA PRO A 247 5.01 -21.02 -13.45
C PRO A 247 5.70 -21.38 -14.78
N SER A 248 4.95 -21.65 -15.85
CA SER A 248 5.51 -21.99 -17.16
C SER A 248 6.29 -20.83 -17.78
N GLU A 249 5.80 -19.59 -17.66
CA GLU A 249 6.53 -18.41 -18.12
C GLU A 249 7.80 -18.17 -17.29
N ALA A 250 7.72 -18.29 -15.96
CA ALA A 250 8.88 -18.16 -15.08
C ALA A 250 9.95 -19.23 -15.35
N ALA A 251 9.54 -20.48 -15.64
CA ALA A 251 10.43 -21.56 -16.07
C ALA A 251 11.09 -21.26 -17.43
N LEU A 252 10.35 -20.69 -18.39
CA LEU A 252 10.90 -20.25 -19.68
C LEU A 252 11.94 -19.14 -19.50
N TRP A 253 11.66 -18.13 -18.68
CA TRP A 253 12.61 -17.03 -18.41
C TRP A 253 13.92 -17.57 -17.83
N ARG A 254 13.85 -18.47 -16.84
CA ARG A 254 15.02 -19.15 -16.25
C ARG A 254 15.77 -20.01 -17.28
N ALA A 255 15.05 -20.78 -18.09
CA ALA A 255 15.65 -21.61 -19.15
C ALA A 255 16.37 -20.80 -20.24
N LYS A 256 15.96 -19.54 -20.46
CA LYS A 256 16.62 -18.57 -21.36
C LYS A 256 17.73 -17.76 -20.68
N GLY A 257 18.10 -18.11 -19.45
CA GLY A 257 19.22 -17.51 -18.72
C GLY A 257 18.91 -16.16 -18.05
N MET A 258 17.63 -15.81 -17.86
CA MET A 258 17.25 -14.65 -17.05
C MET A 258 17.43 -14.99 -15.56
N ALA A 259 18.21 -14.18 -14.85
CA ALA A 259 18.53 -14.40 -13.44
C ALA A 259 17.78 -13.45 -12.48
N GLN A 260 17.46 -12.23 -12.94
CA GLN A 260 16.93 -11.15 -12.14
C GLN A 260 16.01 -10.24 -12.97
N TRP A 261 14.98 -9.69 -12.32
CA TRP A 261 14.16 -8.60 -12.83
C TRP A 261 14.52 -7.30 -12.10
N MET A 262 14.58 -6.18 -12.84
CA MET A 262 14.82 -4.85 -12.27
C MET A 262 14.20 -3.78 -13.19
N LEU A 263 13.34 -2.93 -12.63
CA LEU A 263 12.78 -1.78 -13.33
C LEU A 263 13.77 -0.59 -13.30
N ARG A 264 13.80 0.26 -14.34
CA ARG A 264 14.63 1.47 -14.32
C ARG A 264 13.94 2.59 -13.52
N TRP A 265 14.74 3.44 -12.88
CA TRP A 265 14.22 4.59 -12.14
C TRP A 265 13.57 5.61 -13.10
N HIS A 266 12.45 6.20 -12.65
CA HIS A 266 11.72 7.22 -13.40
C HIS A 266 10.87 8.11 -12.48
N ASN A 267 10.32 9.20 -13.01
CA ASN A 267 9.34 10.06 -12.35
C ASN A 267 8.08 10.33 -13.20
N GLY A 268 7.66 9.34 -14.00
CA GLY A 268 6.42 9.40 -14.79
C GLY A 268 5.14 9.04 -14.02
N TRP A 269 5.26 8.40 -12.87
CA TRP A 269 4.19 8.12 -11.91
C TRP A 269 4.79 7.85 -10.53
N SER A 270 3.96 7.89 -9.49
CA SER A 270 4.34 7.39 -8.16
C SER A 270 3.59 6.08 -7.89
N PRO A 271 4.28 4.95 -7.62
CA PRO A 271 3.61 3.71 -7.25
C PRO A 271 2.78 3.93 -5.97
N GLY A 272 1.57 3.36 -5.96
CA GLY A 272 0.82 3.19 -4.73
C GLY A 272 1.32 1.98 -3.94
N VAL A 273 1.00 1.93 -2.65
CA VAL A 273 1.17 0.74 -1.82
C VAL A 273 0.08 0.67 -0.76
N LYS A 274 -0.47 -0.51 -0.54
CA LYS A 274 -1.39 -0.81 0.56
C LYS A 274 -0.82 -2.04 1.26
N GLU A 275 -0.41 -1.91 2.51
CA GLU A 275 0.07 -3.05 3.31
C GLU A 275 -0.82 -3.23 4.53
N ILE A 276 -1.26 -4.47 4.71
CA ILE A 276 -2.13 -4.91 5.80
C ILE A 276 -1.38 -5.99 6.57
N ILE A 277 -1.37 -5.89 7.89
CA ILE A 277 -0.96 -6.99 8.78
C ILE A 277 -2.19 -7.58 9.46
N GLU A 278 -2.12 -8.85 9.80
CA GLU A 278 -3.12 -9.52 10.62
C GLU A 278 -2.58 -9.68 12.04
N VAL A 279 -3.29 -9.09 13.00
CA VAL A 279 -2.95 -9.16 14.43
C VAL A 279 -3.98 -10.04 15.13
N VAL A 280 -3.50 -11.03 15.87
CA VAL A 280 -4.36 -11.92 16.67
C VAL A 280 -4.64 -11.27 18.02
N ASP A 281 -5.92 -11.12 18.38
CA ASP A 281 -6.34 -10.56 19.66
C ASP A 281 -6.21 -11.56 20.82
N ALA A 282 -6.56 -11.15 22.05
CA ALA A 282 -6.46 -12.02 23.22
C ALA A 282 -7.44 -13.22 23.20
N TYR A 283 -8.43 -13.21 22.31
CA TYR A 283 -9.45 -14.26 22.15
C TYR A 283 -9.18 -15.18 20.95
N GLY A 284 -8.19 -14.86 20.12
CA GLY A 284 -7.83 -15.63 18.92
C GLY A 284 -8.49 -15.13 17.62
N PHE A 285 -9.15 -13.97 17.62
CA PHE A 285 -9.68 -13.37 16.39
C PHE A 285 -8.61 -12.59 15.63
N PHE A 286 -8.67 -12.66 14.31
CA PHE A 286 -7.78 -11.92 13.41
C PHE A 286 -8.33 -10.52 13.14
N ASN A 287 -7.56 -9.50 13.48
CA ASN A 287 -7.85 -8.10 13.20
C ASN A 287 -6.89 -7.58 12.12
N LYS A 288 -7.44 -7.00 11.06
CA LYS A 288 -6.66 -6.42 9.94
C LYS A 288 -6.29 -4.98 10.25
N LEU A 289 -4.99 -4.70 10.33
CA LEU A 289 -4.46 -3.34 10.51
C LEU A 289 -3.78 -2.87 9.21
N ILE A 290 -4.21 -1.71 8.70
CA ILE A 290 -3.54 -1.04 7.58
C ILE A 290 -2.30 -0.31 8.13
N VAL A 291 -1.12 -0.77 7.73
CA VAL A 291 0.18 -0.24 8.18
C VAL A 291 0.70 0.84 7.23
N LYS A 292 0.44 0.65 5.93
CA LYS A 292 0.82 1.57 4.85
C LYS A 292 -0.34 1.75 3.88
N SER A 293 -0.59 3.00 3.49
CA SER A 293 -1.54 3.36 2.43
C SER A 293 -1.07 4.61 1.70
N LEU A 294 -0.47 4.44 0.52
CA LEU A 294 -0.22 5.51 -0.45
C LEU A 294 -0.98 5.21 -1.73
N SER A 295 -1.76 6.18 -2.20
CA SER A 295 -2.43 6.11 -3.50
C SER A 295 -1.42 6.17 -4.64
N TYR A 296 -1.72 5.46 -5.73
CA TYR A 296 -1.05 5.68 -7.01
C TYR A 296 -1.30 7.12 -7.49
N LEU A 297 -0.25 7.78 -7.98
CA LEU A 297 -0.35 9.13 -8.55
C LEU A 297 0.14 9.11 -10.01
N PRO A 298 -0.76 9.24 -11.01
CA PRO A 298 -0.37 9.39 -12.40
C PRO A 298 0.22 10.79 -12.63
N GLN A 299 1.49 10.88 -13.02
CA GLN A 299 2.15 12.18 -13.22
C GLN A 299 1.96 12.64 -14.68
N ALA A 300 0.77 13.16 -14.98
CA ALA A 300 0.30 13.46 -16.34
C ALA A 300 1.12 14.52 -17.09
N THR A 301 1.87 15.38 -16.39
CA THR A 301 2.66 16.46 -17.00
C THR A 301 3.91 16.75 -16.17
N GLY A 302 5.05 16.93 -16.85
CA GLY A 302 6.29 17.39 -16.21
C GLY A 302 7.31 16.32 -15.82
N SER A 303 7.06 15.03 -16.10
CA SER A 303 8.10 14.00 -16.03
C SER A 303 9.38 14.45 -16.76
N LYS A 304 10.54 14.23 -16.13
CA LYS A 304 11.86 14.57 -16.68
C LYS A 304 12.74 13.34 -16.92
N SER A 305 12.36 12.18 -16.39
CA SER A 305 13.13 10.95 -16.55
C SER A 305 13.15 10.41 -17.98
N THR A 306 12.29 10.90 -18.88
CA THR A 306 12.34 10.59 -20.33
C THR A 306 13.67 10.99 -20.98
N VAL A 307 14.42 11.89 -20.33
CA VAL A 307 15.78 12.26 -20.72
C VAL A 307 16.80 11.14 -20.50
N LEU A 308 16.49 10.22 -19.60
CA LEU A 308 17.33 9.07 -19.25
C LEU A 308 16.99 7.91 -20.17
N ASN A 309 15.74 7.46 -20.13
CA ASN A 309 15.19 6.46 -21.05
C ASN A 309 13.79 6.85 -21.54
N SER A 310 13.55 6.62 -22.82
CA SER A 310 12.19 6.69 -23.39
C SER A 310 11.39 5.45 -23.03
N VAL A 311 10.07 5.56 -23.10
CA VAL A 311 9.15 4.42 -23.01
C VAL A 311 8.71 3.98 -24.40
N ILE A 312 8.42 2.70 -24.59
CA ILE A 312 7.98 2.14 -25.87
C ILE A 312 6.71 2.85 -26.42
N THR A 313 5.87 3.43 -25.54
CA THR A 313 4.74 4.28 -25.95
C THR A 313 5.13 5.62 -26.60
N SER A 314 6.32 6.19 -26.31
CA SER A 314 6.82 7.39 -26.99
C SER A 314 7.58 7.07 -28.28
N ASP A 315 8.32 5.97 -28.31
CA ASP A 315 9.17 5.63 -29.46
C ASP A 315 8.39 5.00 -30.63
N MET A 316 7.39 4.13 -30.36
CA MET A 316 6.60 3.51 -31.44
C MET A 316 5.83 4.54 -32.30
N PRO A 317 5.14 5.57 -31.75
CA PRO A 317 4.51 6.60 -32.57
C PRO A 317 5.53 7.43 -33.37
N PHE A 318 6.70 7.72 -32.80
CA PHE A 318 7.75 8.49 -33.48
C PHE A 318 8.33 7.71 -34.68
N ALA A 319 8.68 6.44 -34.48
CA ALA A 319 9.11 5.53 -35.53
C ALA A 319 8.03 5.38 -36.62
N ARG A 320 6.76 5.17 -36.23
CA ARG A 320 5.62 5.09 -37.16
C ARG A 320 5.47 6.35 -38.03
N LEU A 321 5.51 7.54 -37.44
CA LEU A 321 5.31 8.81 -38.15
C LEU A 321 6.38 9.07 -39.22
N ARG A 322 7.61 8.57 -39.00
CA ARG A 322 8.75 8.70 -39.93
C ARG A 322 9.01 7.45 -40.77
N ASN A 323 8.18 6.40 -40.62
CA ASN A 323 8.31 5.10 -41.29
C ASN A 323 9.63 4.36 -40.99
N TYR A 324 10.24 4.62 -39.82
CA TYR A 324 11.39 3.87 -39.31
C TYR A 324 10.96 2.59 -38.56
N SER A 325 11.90 1.68 -38.40
CA SER A 325 11.83 0.54 -37.50
C SER A 325 12.77 0.71 -36.31
N LEU A 326 12.33 0.23 -35.16
CA LEU A 326 13.12 0.10 -33.94
C LEU A 326 13.97 -1.19 -33.93
N VAL A 327 13.78 -2.08 -34.90
CA VAL A 327 14.56 -3.32 -35.05
C VAL A 327 15.86 -3.01 -35.80
N ARG A 328 17.00 -3.40 -35.22
CA ARG A 328 18.33 -3.17 -35.80
C ARG A 328 18.58 -4.09 -36.99
N GLY A 329 19.47 -3.69 -37.90
CA GLY A 329 19.80 -4.46 -39.11
C GLY A 329 18.71 -4.45 -40.20
N THR A 330 17.65 -3.66 -40.03
CA THR A 330 16.57 -3.51 -41.03
C THR A 330 16.88 -2.38 -42.00
N SER A 331 16.28 -2.44 -43.20
CA SER A 331 16.35 -1.39 -44.23
C SER A 331 15.78 -0.03 -43.79
N ARG A 332 15.10 0.01 -42.64
CA ARG A 332 14.41 1.18 -42.07
C ARG A 332 14.84 1.48 -40.63
N GLN A 333 15.97 0.94 -40.16
CA GLN A 333 16.45 1.19 -38.79
C GLN A 333 16.47 2.69 -38.46
N ILE A 334 15.99 3.05 -37.26
CA ILE A 334 16.07 4.42 -36.74
C ILE A 334 17.54 4.85 -36.53
N PRO A 335 17.96 6.04 -37.01
CA PRO A 335 19.27 6.60 -36.70
C PRO A 335 19.39 7.03 -35.23
N ASP A 336 20.56 6.83 -34.62
CA ASP A 336 20.80 7.16 -33.20
C ASP A 336 20.58 8.66 -32.90
N GLU A 337 20.92 9.56 -33.83
CA GLU A 337 20.65 11.01 -33.73
C GLU A 337 19.16 11.35 -33.52
N LEU A 338 18.26 10.53 -34.07
CA LEU A 338 16.81 10.73 -33.96
C LEU A 338 16.26 10.21 -32.62
N ILE A 339 16.95 9.28 -31.97
CA ILE A 339 16.67 8.86 -30.59
C ILE A 339 17.04 10.01 -29.64
N LEU A 340 18.22 10.61 -29.83
CA LEU A 340 18.66 11.77 -29.06
C LEU A 340 17.68 12.95 -29.19
N PHE A 341 17.18 13.23 -30.41
CA PHE A 341 16.14 14.24 -30.63
C PHE A 341 14.83 13.92 -29.87
N ASN A 342 14.44 12.64 -29.77
CA ASN A 342 13.21 12.23 -29.07
C ASN A 342 13.32 12.40 -27.54
N SER A 343 14.53 12.45 -26.97
CA SER A 343 14.75 12.72 -25.53
C SER A 343 14.29 14.12 -25.07
N GLY A 344 14.11 15.06 -26.02
CA GLY A 344 13.72 16.44 -25.75
C GLY A 344 14.87 17.33 -25.24
N MET A 345 16.11 16.86 -25.25
CA MET A 345 17.27 17.66 -24.86
C MET A 345 17.61 18.76 -25.87
N VAL A 346 17.88 19.95 -25.37
CA VAL A 346 18.42 21.06 -26.16
C VAL A 346 19.96 20.99 -26.13
N PRO A 347 20.65 20.93 -27.28
CA PRO A 347 22.11 20.91 -27.34
C PRO A 347 22.73 22.17 -26.69
N THR A 348 23.59 21.95 -25.71
CA THR A 348 24.40 22.96 -25.02
C THR A 348 25.79 22.39 -24.76
N LEU A 349 26.76 23.25 -24.37
CA LEU A 349 28.08 22.77 -23.95
C LEU A 349 28.00 21.75 -22.81
N VAL A 350 27.07 21.95 -21.86
CA VAL A 350 26.86 21.02 -20.74
C VAL A 350 26.31 19.68 -21.22
N SER A 351 25.34 19.67 -22.15
CA SER A 351 24.77 18.43 -22.65
C SER A 351 25.76 17.63 -23.52
N GLN A 352 26.61 18.31 -24.29
CA GLN A 352 27.69 17.67 -25.05
C GLN A 352 28.76 17.07 -24.14
N LEU A 353 29.13 17.77 -23.06
CA LEU A 353 30.04 17.24 -22.04
C LEU A 353 29.43 16.03 -21.31
N TRP A 354 28.14 16.06 -21.00
CA TRP A 354 27.42 14.90 -20.44
C TRP A 354 27.45 13.70 -21.39
N GLU A 355 27.07 13.90 -22.65
CA GLU A 355 27.07 12.85 -23.68
C GLU A 355 28.45 12.22 -23.84
N THR A 356 29.51 13.02 -23.78
CA THR A 356 30.91 12.57 -23.88
C THR A 356 31.39 11.76 -22.66
N ASN A 357 30.91 12.07 -21.44
CA ASN A 357 31.45 11.50 -20.19
C ASN A 357 30.53 10.47 -19.52
N ILE A 358 29.24 10.44 -19.85
CA ILE A 358 28.22 9.59 -19.21
C ILE A 358 27.49 8.75 -20.27
N GLY A 359 27.11 9.35 -21.39
CA GLY A 359 26.45 8.68 -22.51
C GLY A 359 25.26 9.46 -23.10
N PRO A 360 24.76 9.03 -24.27
CA PRO A 360 23.70 9.74 -24.99
C PRO A 360 22.36 9.74 -24.22
N TYR A 361 21.66 10.88 -24.27
CA TYR A 361 20.34 11.02 -23.66
C TYR A 361 19.30 10.14 -24.35
N GLY A 362 18.36 9.62 -23.57
CA GLY A 362 17.42 8.58 -24.01
C GLY A 362 17.98 7.15 -23.94
N ALA A 363 19.29 6.98 -23.68
CA ALA A 363 19.96 5.68 -23.55
C ALA A 363 20.74 5.50 -22.23
N ILE A 364 20.26 6.12 -21.14
CA ILE A 364 20.86 6.07 -19.80
C ILE A 364 20.02 5.14 -18.88
N ASP A 365 20.71 4.18 -18.27
CA ASP A 365 20.11 3.24 -17.31
C ASP A 365 20.25 3.70 -15.86
N ALA A 366 19.27 4.46 -15.38
CA ALA A 366 19.15 4.76 -13.96
C ALA A 366 18.61 3.53 -13.20
N VAL A 367 19.38 3.05 -12.22
CA VAL A 367 19.05 1.90 -11.37
C VAL A 367 18.86 2.33 -9.93
N TRP A 368 17.96 1.64 -9.21
CA TRP A 368 17.82 1.80 -7.77
C TRP A 368 18.95 1.06 -7.05
N VAL A 369 19.64 1.74 -6.15
CA VAL A 369 20.65 1.15 -5.28
C VAL A 369 19.97 0.81 -3.95
N PRO A 370 19.82 -0.47 -3.58
CA PRO A 370 19.25 -0.84 -2.28
C PRO A 370 20.15 -0.39 -1.14
N VAL A 371 19.58 -0.23 0.06
CA VAL A 371 20.36 0.06 1.27
C VAL A 371 21.35 -1.08 1.50
N PRO A 372 22.68 -0.83 1.60
CA PRO A 372 23.64 -1.88 1.89
C PRO A 372 23.33 -2.54 3.24
N PRO A 373 23.37 -3.89 3.37
CA PRO A 373 23.05 -4.57 4.62
C PRO A 373 23.85 -4.04 5.82
N SER A 374 25.15 -3.76 5.63
CA SER A 374 25.99 -3.16 6.66
C SER A 374 25.55 -1.78 7.13
N LEU A 375 24.89 -0.99 6.27
CA LEU A 375 24.31 0.30 6.66
C LEU A 375 23.00 0.09 7.43
N ALA A 376 22.16 -0.86 7.00
CA ALA A 376 20.95 -1.24 7.74
C ALA A 376 21.29 -1.77 9.14
N ASP A 377 22.31 -2.64 9.26
CA ASP A 377 22.82 -3.15 10.54
C ASP A 377 23.30 -2.03 11.49
N ILE A 378 24.03 -1.05 10.96
CA ILE A 378 24.47 0.12 11.73
C ILE A 378 23.27 0.96 12.20
N VAL A 379 22.29 1.21 11.34
CA VAL A 379 21.07 1.97 11.68
C VAL A 379 20.25 1.22 12.73
N HIS A 380 20.06 -0.09 12.59
CA HIS A 380 19.38 -0.92 13.57
C HIS A 380 20.09 -0.96 14.92
N SER A 381 21.42 -1.09 14.92
CA SER A 381 22.23 -1.11 16.15
C SER A 381 22.16 0.23 16.87
N PHE A 382 22.37 1.33 16.14
CA PHE A 382 22.27 2.69 16.67
C PHE A 382 20.88 2.98 17.26
N GLN A 383 19.80 2.62 16.57
CA GLN A 383 18.45 2.79 17.11
C GLN A 383 18.22 1.91 18.35
N GLY A 384 18.61 0.64 18.33
CA GLY A 384 18.48 -0.25 19.48
C GLY A 384 19.19 0.28 20.73
N ASP A 385 20.40 0.83 20.56
CA ASP A 385 21.16 1.46 21.64
C ASP A 385 20.49 2.74 22.15
N VAL A 386 20.05 3.64 21.25
CA VAL A 386 19.35 4.88 21.61
C VAL A 386 18.06 4.59 22.37
N LEU A 387 17.22 3.66 21.87
CA LEU A 387 15.97 3.27 22.52
C LEU A 387 16.21 2.62 23.88
N SER A 388 17.25 1.78 24.01
CA SER A 388 17.68 1.20 25.28
C SER A 388 18.12 2.26 26.29
N GLN A 389 18.86 3.29 25.86
CA GLN A 389 19.24 4.42 26.72
C GLN A 389 18.04 5.27 27.15
N LEU A 390 17.15 5.60 26.21
CA LEU A 390 15.93 6.38 26.48
C LEU A 390 15.00 5.66 27.48
N THR A 391 14.86 4.34 27.36
CA THR A 391 14.06 3.50 28.28
C THR A 391 14.66 3.46 29.70
N ARG A 392 15.98 3.58 29.83
CA ARG A 392 16.71 3.47 31.12
C ARG A 392 17.00 4.81 31.79
N ASN A 393 16.99 5.92 31.06
CA ASN A 393 17.43 7.22 31.55
C ASN A 393 16.42 8.33 31.23
N ALA A 394 15.59 8.67 32.22
CA ALA A 394 14.56 9.70 32.12
C ALA A 394 15.11 11.11 31.77
N THR A 395 16.36 11.42 32.14
CA THR A 395 17.00 12.71 31.80
C THR A 395 17.32 12.78 30.31
N VAL A 396 17.80 11.68 29.72
CA VAL A 396 18.04 11.60 28.26
C VAL A 396 16.71 11.62 27.51
N LEU A 397 15.68 10.94 28.03
CA LEU A 397 14.34 10.99 27.45
C LEU A 397 13.77 12.41 27.42
N ALA A 398 13.86 13.16 28.52
CA ALA A 398 13.40 14.55 28.57
C ALA A 398 14.17 15.45 27.59
N ALA A 399 15.50 15.37 27.55
CA ALA A 399 16.33 16.14 26.61
C ALA A 399 16.02 15.81 25.14
N VAL A 400 15.71 14.55 24.83
CA VAL A 400 15.33 14.14 23.46
C VAL A 400 13.90 14.54 23.10
N GLN A 401 12.99 14.66 24.08
CA GLN A 401 11.67 15.24 23.88
C GLN A 401 11.73 16.76 23.63
N GLU A 402 12.67 17.47 24.28
CA GLU A 402 12.90 18.91 24.07
C GLU A 402 13.49 19.25 22.68
N LEU A 403 14.26 18.34 22.06
CA LEU A 403 14.88 18.58 20.75
C LEU A 403 13.87 18.83 19.62
N GLY A 404 12.67 18.26 19.72
CA GLY A 404 11.64 18.33 18.68
C GLY A 404 11.99 17.50 17.43
N TYR A 405 11.13 16.54 17.09
CA TYR A 405 11.31 15.74 15.87
C TYR A 405 10.78 16.49 14.64
N GLU A 406 11.63 17.28 13.98
CA GLU A 406 11.38 17.69 12.60
C GLU A 406 11.74 16.54 11.63
N TRP A 407 10.85 16.26 10.69
CA TRP A 407 11.11 15.33 9.59
C TRP A 407 12.17 15.93 8.66
N ALA A 408 13.41 15.50 8.81
CA ALA A 408 14.49 15.78 7.87
C ALA A 408 14.26 15.01 6.55
N LEU A 409 13.29 15.45 5.75
CA LEU A 409 13.24 15.07 4.34
C LEU A 409 14.54 15.57 3.69
N PRO A 410 15.36 14.69 3.05
CA PRO A 410 16.66 15.08 2.51
C PRO A 410 16.56 15.96 1.25
N THR A 411 15.37 16.43 0.91
CA THR A 411 15.13 17.44 -0.13
C THR A 411 15.68 18.79 0.33
N PRO A 412 16.68 19.38 -0.36
CA PRO A 412 17.13 20.72 -0.05
C PRO A 412 15.95 21.72 -0.13
N ARG A 413 15.86 22.70 0.78
CA ARG A 413 14.81 23.75 0.72
C ARG A 413 14.81 24.56 -0.58
N ALA A 414 15.91 24.52 -1.35
CA ALA A 414 15.99 25.11 -2.69
C ALA A 414 15.27 24.29 -3.79
N TRP A 415 14.83 23.06 -3.48
CA TRP A 415 14.16 22.14 -4.42
C TRP A 415 12.67 21.94 -4.11
N SER A 416 12.20 22.42 -2.95
CA SER A 416 10.78 22.73 -2.75
C SER A 416 10.46 24.04 -3.47
N GLY A 417 9.89 23.93 -4.68
CA GLY A 417 9.46 25.07 -5.49
C GLY A 417 8.12 25.66 -5.05
#